data_AF-A0A2J5HT15-F1
#
_entry.id   AF-A0A2J5HT15-F1
#
_cell.length_a   1.000
_cell.length_b   1.000
_cell.length_c   1.000
_cell.angle_alpha   90.00
_cell.angle_beta   90.00
_cell.angle_gamma   90.00
#
_symmetry.space_group_name_H-M   'P 1'
#
loop_
_entity.id
_entity.type
_entity.pdbx_description
1 polymer ?
#
loop_
_entity_poly.entity_id
_entity_poly.type
_entity_poly.pdbx_seq_one_letter_code
_entity_poly.pdbx_strand_id
1 'polypeptide(L)'
;MTASDYPPMEDPLHWSLTDRPSGPEEKQLLKARLLLALWTSAPGRDLKSSDAFLEYYLAQRYLIKVYGLNLQTHEDVISLILFIRARSTVPRDDLLAQLNNDHWTWLGPAPQSAEHAVEIAVGIWLMIGVDDWAGSQTLQEYVARLFPDKHDTSVLATPVSLEFNAYNIHRIGGFNIVWTDCIQDHLSLISDQTQKELRVFHVACFLQYSTYSNASHKLFPPGFLEETIRTIALLFPAAHLECRQWLQGAQGRENVGLEAGLLLRAPRDLRNYRYWGQRLRELKDEYDRTEPTTIRQWVLDKRKPNQRYTFWIAVAALALALVFGLIQSVTGIVQAVAAVRGNG
;
A
#
# COMPACT_ATOMS: atom_id res chain seq x y z
N MET A 1 19.30 27.21 -33.08
CA MET A 1 18.09 26.38 -33.27
C MET A 1 17.14 26.73 -32.15
N THR A 2 16.14 27.53 -32.46
CA THR A 2 15.11 28.01 -31.53
C THR A 2 14.07 26.91 -31.34
N ALA A 3 13.43 26.85 -30.17
CA ALA A 3 12.46 25.84 -29.75
C ALA A 3 11.13 25.80 -30.54
N SER A 4 11.13 26.23 -31.80
CA SER A 4 9.95 26.43 -32.66
C SER A 4 9.84 25.42 -33.81
N ASP A 5 10.77 24.46 -33.93
CA ASP A 5 10.81 23.51 -35.06
C ASP A 5 10.24 22.12 -34.72
N TYR A 6 9.66 21.93 -33.53
CA TYR A 6 8.89 20.71 -33.23
C TYR A 6 7.43 20.91 -33.64
N PRO A 7 6.82 19.97 -34.40
CA PRO A 7 5.37 20.00 -34.61
C PRO A 7 4.67 20.07 -33.24
N PRO A 8 3.51 20.75 -33.13
CA PRO A 8 2.77 20.79 -31.88
C PRO A 8 2.52 19.34 -31.45
N MET A 9 3.11 18.98 -30.32
CA MET A 9 3.01 17.63 -29.78
C MET A 9 1.52 17.41 -29.46
N GLU A 10 0.91 16.42 -30.12
CA GLU A 10 -0.49 16.07 -29.93
C GLU A 10 -0.78 15.85 -28.43
N ASP A 11 -1.90 16.40 -27.92
CA ASP A 11 -2.24 16.24 -26.50
C ASP A 11 -2.33 14.75 -26.17
N PRO A 12 -1.55 14.24 -25.20
CA PRO A 12 -1.58 12.83 -24.81
C PRO A 12 -2.95 12.27 -24.47
N LEU A 13 -3.91 13.12 -24.11
CA LEU A 13 -5.27 12.64 -23.85
C LEU A 13 -5.96 12.11 -25.11
N HIS A 14 -5.59 12.57 -26.31
CA HIS A 14 -6.14 12.07 -27.56
C HIS A 14 -5.43 10.80 -28.07
N TRP A 15 -4.31 10.39 -27.45
CA TRP A 15 -3.65 9.14 -27.83
C TRP A 15 -4.54 7.93 -27.58
N SER A 16 -4.39 6.91 -28.44
CA SER A 16 -5.15 5.68 -28.33
C SER A 16 -4.84 4.91 -27.04
N LEU A 17 -5.87 4.38 -26.40
CA LEU A 17 -5.74 3.42 -25.30
C LEU A 17 -5.12 2.09 -25.72
N THR A 18 -4.90 1.85 -27.00
CA THR A 18 -4.17 0.67 -27.49
C THR A 18 -2.67 0.92 -27.61
N ASP A 19 -2.27 2.17 -27.83
CA ASP A 19 -0.87 2.54 -27.96
C ASP A 19 -0.23 2.66 -26.57
N ARG A 20 0.88 1.95 -26.36
CA ARG A 20 1.65 2.06 -25.12
C ARG A 20 2.65 3.19 -25.29
N PRO A 21 2.78 4.13 -24.35
CA PRO A 21 3.86 5.11 -24.40
C PRO A 21 5.21 4.36 -24.41
N SER A 22 5.93 4.55 -25.51
CA SER A 22 7.11 3.81 -25.96
C SER A 22 8.35 4.22 -25.18
N GLY A 23 8.40 5.49 -24.77
CA GLY A 23 9.55 6.12 -24.12
C GLY A 23 9.24 6.80 -22.77
N PRO A 24 10.27 7.11 -21.97
CA PRO A 24 10.12 7.82 -20.69
C PRO A 24 9.50 9.22 -20.84
N GLU A 25 9.77 9.91 -21.96
CA GLU A 25 9.22 11.23 -22.24
C GLU A 25 7.70 11.19 -22.49
N GLU A 26 7.22 10.27 -23.32
CA GLU A 26 5.79 10.06 -23.57
C GLU A 26 5.04 9.68 -22.28
N LYS A 27 5.64 8.80 -21.46
CA LYS A 27 5.10 8.44 -20.14
C LYS A 27 4.98 9.67 -19.24
N GLN A 28 6.00 10.53 -19.21
CA GLN A 28 5.99 11.73 -18.40
C GLN A 28 4.93 12.73 -18.87
N LEU A 29 4.76 12.88 -20.18
CA LEU A 29 3.77 13.77 -20.78
C LEU A 29 2.34 13.30 -20.48
N LEU A 30 2.04 12.02 -20.75
CA LEU A 30 0.75 11.42 -20.45
C LEU A 30 0.42 11.52 -18.95
N LYS A 31 1.37 11.18 -18.08
CA LYS A 31 1.21 11.28 -16.62
C LYS A 31 0.87 12.69 -16.18
N ALA A 32 1.60 13.70 -16.66
CA ALA A 32 1.34 15.10 -16.32
C ALA A 32 -0.07 15.53 -16.77
N ARG A 33 -0.50 15.10 -17.96
CA ARG A 33 -1.85 15.41 -18.48
C ARG A 33 -2.95 14.71 -17.70
N LEU A 34 -2.81 13.43 -17.37
CA LEU A 34 -3.78 12.67 -16.57
C LEU A 34 -3.96 13.28 -15.18
N LEU A 35 -2.86 13.58 -14.48
CA LEU A 35 -2.91 14.18 -13.15
C LEU A 35 -3.61 15.55 -13.17
N LEU A 36 -3.32 16.37 -14.19
CA LEU A 36 -3.94 17.67 -14.36
C LEU A 36 -5.44 17.55 -14.67
N ALA A 37 -5.82 16.62 -15.55
CA ALA A 37 -7.22 16.40 -15.93
C ALA A 37 -8.08 15.90 -14.76
N LEU A 38 -7.55 15.00 -13.93
CA LEU A 38 -8.28 14.39 -12.83
C LEU A 38 -8.37 15.30 -11.59
N TRP A 39 -7.25 15.92 -11.20
CA TRP A 39 -7.15 16.64 -9.92
C TRP A 39 -6.98 18.15 -10.03
N THR A 40 -6.96 18.71 -11.25
CA THR A 40 -7.04 20.16 -11.58
C THR A 40 -5.94 21.07 -11.00
N SER A 41 -5.03 20.54 -10.19
CA SER A 41 -3.91 21.28 -9.60
C SER A 41 -2.70 20.36 -9.50
N ALA A 42 -1.55 20.83 -9.98
CA ALA A 42 -0.28 20.18 -9.72
C ALA A 42 0.28 20.75 -8.40
N PRO A 43 0.49 19.96 -7.34
CA PRO A 43 1.43 20.37 -6.32
C PRO A 43 2.77 20.59 -7.02
N GLY A 44 3.42 21.73 -6.76
CA GLY A 44 4.72 22.09 -7.35
C GLY A 44 5.89 21.20 -6.87
N ARG A 45 5.65 19.91 -6.62
CA ARG A 45 6.63 18.93 -6.12
C ARG A 45 6.72 17.71 -7.03
N ASP A 46 7.92 17.14 -7.01
CA ASP A 46 8.51 16.11 -7.87
C ASP A 46 7.55 15.08 -8.50
N LEU A 47 7.43 15.15 -9.83
CA LEU A 47 6.68 14.24 -10.70
C LEU A 47 7.17 12.79 -10.64
N LYS A 48 8.38 12.51 -10.12
CA LYS A 48 8.89 11.13 -9.99
C LYS A 48 8.03 10.27 -9.06
N SER A 49 7.38 10.86 -8.06
CA SER A 49 6.52 10.15 -7.10
C SER A 49 5.21 9.60 -7.70
N SER A 50 4.90 9.93 -8.95
CA SER A 50 3.63 9.58 -9.60
C SER A 50 3.70 8.42 -10.61
N ASP A 51 4.86 7.75 -10.72
CA ASP A 51 5.01 6.60 -11.61
C ASP A 51 4.09 5.43 -11.20
N ALA A 52 3.91 5.21 -9.89
CA ALA A 52 2.97 4.23 -9.35
C ALA A 52 1.53 4.45 -9.86
N PHE A 53 1.06 5.71 -9.89
CA PHE A 53 -0.27 6.01 -10.42
C PHE A 53 -0.37 5.74 -11.93
N LEU A 54 0.66 6.12 -12.70
CA LEU A 54 0.67 5.85 -14.13
C LEU A 54 0.64 4.33 -14.39
N GLU A 55 1.40 3.54 -13.64
CA GLU A 55 1.38 2.08 -13.77
C GLU A 55 0.02 1.49 -13.43
N TYR A 56 -0.60 1.91 -12.33
CA TYR A 56 -1.96 1.53 -11.99
C TYR A 56 -2.95 1.89 -13.10
N TYR A 57 -2.94 3.13 -13.58
CA TYR A 57 -3.80 3.59 -14.67
C TYR A 57 -3.60 2.76 -15.94
N LEU A 58 -2.34 2.47 -16.30
CA LEU A 58 -2.02 1.65 -17.47
C LEU A 58 -2.49 0.20 -17.29
N ALA A 59 -2.49 -0.34 -16.07
CA ALA A 59 -3.06 -1.66 -15.76
C ALA A 59 -4.58 -1.68 -15.94
N GLN A 60 -5.29 -0.60 -15.59
CA GLN A 60 -6.75 -0.48 -15.79
C GLN A 60 -7.13 -0.55 -17.29
N ARG A 61 -6.25 -0.15 -18.21
CA ARG A 61 -6.47 -0.32 -19.66
C ARG A 61 -6.71 -1.77 -20.07
N TYR A 62 -6.04 -2.71 -19.39
CA TYR A 62 -6.26 -4.12 -19.66
C TYR A 62 -7.70 -4.52 -19.30
N LEU A 63 -8.21 -4.04 -18.17
CA LEU A 63 -9.58 -4.31 -17.73
C LEU A 63 -10.61 -3.67 -18.66
N ILE A 64 -10.38 -2.44 -19.16
CA ILE A 64 -11.22 -1.80 -20.19
C ILE A 64 -11.42 -2.74 -21.39
N LYS A 65 -10.34 -3.37 -21.86
CA LYS A 65 -10.37 -4.33 -22.97
C LYS A 65 -11.10 -5.62 -22.59
N VAL A 66 -10.83 -6.17 -21.41
CA VAL A 66 -11.47 -7.41 -20.92
C VAL A 66 -12.98 -7.24 -20.75
N TYR A 67 -13.41 -6.10 -20.20
CA TYR A 67 -14.81 -5.74 -20.06
C TYR A 67 -15.48 -5.32 -21.37
N GLY A 68 -14.72 -5.26 -22.46
CA GLY A 68 -15.22 -4.95 -23.79
C GLY A 68 -15.78 -3.53 -23.92
N LEU A 69 -15.32 -2.58 -23.09
CA LEU A 69 -15.75 -1.19 -23.16
C LEU A 69 -15.23 -0.52 -24.44
N ASN A 70 -15.99 0.41 -24.99
CA ASN A 70 -15.66 1.12 -26.24
C ASN A 70 -14.98 2.47 -25.97
N LEU A 71 -14.05 2.48 -25.01
CA LEU A 71 -13.18 3.64 -24.73
C LEU A 71 -12.00 3.57 -25.70
N GLN A 72 -11.79 4.61 -26.51
CA GLN A 72 -10.77 4.63 -27.57
C GLN A 72 -9.55 5.45 -27.18
N THR A 73 -9.74 6.57 -26.48
CA THR A 73 -8.68 7.50 -26.08
C THR A 73 -8.60 7.66 -24.56
N HIS A 74 -7.49 8.22 -24.07
CA HIS A 74 -7.37 8.59 -22.67
C HIS A 74 -8.41 9.63 -22.25
N GLU A 75 -8.81 10.52 -23.16
CA GLU A 75 -9.88 11.50 -22.97
C GLU A 75 -11.24 10.86 -22.73
N ASP A 76 -11.56 9.73 -23.37
CA ASP A 76 -12.81 9.00 -23.10
C ASP A 76 -12.87 8.55 -21.63
N VAL A 77 -11.75 8.04 -21.09
CA VAL A 77 -11.65 7.63 -19.69
C VAL A 77 -11.85 8.82 -18.75
N ILE A 78 -11.21 9.95 -19.06
CA ILE A 78 -11.37 11.18 -18.28
C ILE A 78 -12.83 11.66 -18.34
N SER A 79 -13.44 11.65 -19.51
CA SER A 79 -14.83 12.09 -19.70
C SER A 79 -15.82 11.23 -18.94
N LEU A 80 -15.61 9.90 -18.93
CA LEU A 80 -16.38 8.97 -18.10
C LEU A 80 -16.23 9.27 -16.60
N ILE A 81 -15.01 9.53 -16.13
CA ILE A 81 -14.76 9.89 -14.73
C ILE A 81 -15.45 11.22 -14.37
N LEU A 82 -15.37 12.23 -15.24
CA LEU A 82 -16.03 13.52 -15.04
C LEU A 82 -17.56 13.38 -15.02
N PHE A 83 -18.12 12.52 -15.87
CA PHE A 83 -19.55 12.19 -15.89
C PHE A 83 -20.02 11.63 -14.54
N ILE A 84 -19.30 10.63 -14.00
CA ILE A 84 -19.62 10.01 -12.70
C ILE A 84 -19.42 11.02 -11.57
N ARG A 85 -18.35 11.80 -11.61
CA ARG A 85 -18.05 12.82 -10.61
C ARG A 85 -19.17 13.85 -10.48
N ALA A 86 -19.71 14.31 -11.61
CA ALA A 86 -20.85 15.23 -11.63
C ALA A 86 -22.13 14.63 -11.02
N ARG A 87 -22.23 13.31 -10.94
CA ARG A 87 -23.39 12.55 -10.46
C ARG A 87 -23.09 11.75 -9.18
N SER A 88 -22.08 12.16 -8.41
CA SER A 88 -21.70 11.46 -7.18
C SER A 88 -22.79 11.41 -6.09
N THR A 89 -23.82 12.26 -6.19
CA THR A 89 -25.00 12.30 -5.32
C THR A 89 -26.20 11.52 -5.86
N VAL A 90 -26.08 10.89 -7.03
CA VAL A 90 -27.12 10.06 -7.64
C VAL A 90 -26.96 8.62 -7.13
N PRO A 91 -28.06 7.91 -6.79
CA PRO A 91 -27.98 6.48 -6.46
C PRO A 91 -27.35 5.66 -7.57
N ARG A 92 -26.65 4.57 -7.21
CA ARG A 92 -25.94 3.73 -8.19
C ARG A 92 -26.85 3.22 -9.30
N ASP A 93 -28.06 2.73 -8.98
CA ASP A 93 -28.98 2.19 -9.99
C ASP A 93 -29.44 3.27 -10.98
N ASP A 94 -29.71 4.47 -10.48
CA ASP A 94 -30.08 5.61 -11.32
C ASP A 94 -28.91 6.10 -12.17
N LEU A 95 -27.68 6.06 -11.63
CA LEU A 95 -26.45 6.37 -12.37
C LEU A 95 -26.25 5.37 -13.52
N LEU A 96 -26.42 4.07 -13.25
CA LEU A 96 -26.33 3.02 -14.25
C LEU A 96 -27.42 3.16 -15.32
N ALA A 97 -28.65 3.49 -14.91
CA ALA A 97 -29.74 3.77 -15.84
C ALA A 97 -29.41 4.97 -16.75
N GLN A 98 -28.90 6.07 -16.19
CA GLN A 98 -28.48 7.24 -16.99
C GLN A 98 -27.35 6.90 -17.96
N LEU A 99 -26.36 6.14 -17.52
CA LEU A 99 -25.24 5.74 -18.37
C LEU A 99 -25.71 4.90 -19.57
N ASN A 100 -26.70 4.03 -19.38
CA ASN A 100 -27.32 3.24 -20.43
C ASN A 100 -28.25 4.06 -21.35
N ASN A 101 -28.95 5.05 -20.81
CA ASN A 101 -29.96 5.83 -21.54
C ASN A 101 -29.38 6.97 -22.38
N ASP A 102 -28.29 7.58 -21.92
CA ASP A 102 -27.69 8.75 -22.57
C ASP A 102 -26.91 8.39 -23.87
N HIS A 103 -27.04 7.14 -24.37
CA HIS A 103 -26.41 6.65 -25.60
C HIS A 103 -24.90 6.90 -25.68
N TRP A 104 -24.21 6.86 -24.54
CA TRP A 104 -22.76 7.08 -24.49
C TRP A 104 -22.02 6.02 -25.32
N THR A 105 -21.15 6.49 -26.23
CA THR A 105 -20.33 5.63 -27.09
C THR A 105 -19.30 4.82 -26.32
N TRP A 106 -19.11 5.09 -25.02
CA TRP A 106 -18.15 4.39 -24.15
C TRP A 106 -18.57 2.95 -23.81
N LEU A 107 -19.86 2.66 -23.87
CA LEU A 107 -20.37 1.34 -23.51
C LEU A 107 -20.19 0.37 -24.67
N GLY A 108 -19.62 -0.79 -24.34
CA GLY A 108 -19.53 -1.91 -25.26
C GLY A 108 -20.81 -2.73 -25.30
N PRO A 109 -20.90 -3.69 -26.25
CA PRO A 109 -22.04 -4.60 -26.38
C PRO A 109 -22.10 -5.65 -25.25
N ALA A 110 -21.08 -5.71 -24.39
CA ALA A 110 -21.01 -6.67 -23.30
C ALA A 110 -22.13 -6.43 -22.26
N PRO A 111 -22.69 -7.49 -21.65
CA PRO A 111 -23.58 -7.33 -20.52
C PRO A 111 -22.86 -6.62 -19.38
N GLN A 112 -23.59 -5.83 -18.59
CA GLN A 112 -23.03 -5.09 -17.43
C GLN A 112 -21.92 -4.09 -17.79
N SER A 113 -21.78 -3.69 -19.06
CA SER A 113 -20.78 -2.71 -19.49
C SER A 113 -20.86 -1.40 -18.69
N ALA A 114 -22.07 -0.99 -18.28
CA ALA A 114 -22.26 0.15 -17.40
C ALA A 114 -21.65 -0.03 -16.00
N GLU A 115 -21.79 -1.22 -15.41
CA GLU A 115 -21.23 -1.53 -14.10
C GLU A 115 -19.70 -1.52 -14.15
N HIS A 116 -19.12 -2.15 -15.18
CA HIS A 116 -17.68 -2.16 -15.41
C HIS A 116 -17.11 -0.78 -15.74
N ALA A 117 -17.84 0.05 -16.48
CA ALA A 117 -17.44 1.44 -16.73
C ALA A 117 -17.36 2.22 -15.41
N VAL A 118 -18.35 2.04 -14.53
CA VAL A 118 -18.36 2.66 -13.20
C VAL A 118 -17.22 2.14 -12.33
N GLU A 119 -16.96 0.83 -12.32
CA GLU A 119 -15.85 0.19 -11.60
C GLU A 119 -14.49 0.78 -11.99
N ILE A 120 -14.20 0.84 -13.29
CA ILE A 120 -12.94 1.41 -13.80
C ILE A 120 -12.81 2.88 -13.44
N ALA A 121 -13.85 3.66 -13.66
CA ALA A 121 -13.79 5.10 -13.44
C ALA A 121 -13.67 5.45 -11.96
N VAL A 122 -14.40 4.78 -11.07
CA VAL A 122 -14.29 4.96 -9.62
C VAL A 122 -12.93 4.46 -9.11
N GLY A 123 -12.44 3.32 -9.63
CA GLY A 123 -11.11 2.80 -9.30
C GLY A 123 -9.99 3.79 -9.67
N ILE A 124 -9.99 4.32 -10.90
CA ILE A 124 -9.01 5.31 -11.35
C ILE A 124 -9.12 6.62 -10.57
N TRP A 125 -10.34 7.09 -10.30
CA TRP A 125 -10.53 8.40 -9.67
C TRP A 125 -10.26 8.37 -8.16
N LEU A 126 -10.71 7.34 -7.45
CA LEU A 126 -10.75 7.29 -6.00
C LEU A 126 -9.87 6.20 -5.38
N MET A 127 -9.27 5.31 -6.18
CA MET A 127 -8.44 4.19 -5.71
C MET A 127 -9.22 3.25 -4.75
N ILE A 128 -10.52 3.06 -5.01
CA ILE A 128 -11.42 2.20 -4.23
C ILE A 128 -12.07 1.15 -5.15
N GLY A 129 -12.28 -0.07 -4.65
CA GLY A 129 -13.21 -1.04 -5.24
C GLY A 129 -14.68 -0.70 -5.01
N VAL A 130 -15.56 -1.22 -5.86
CA VAL A 130 -17.01 -0.95 -5.85
C VAL A 130 -17.87 -2.20 -5.63
N ASP A 131 -17.25 -3.32 -5.26
CA ASP A 131 -17.91 -4.63 -5.17
C ASP A 131 -19.11 -4.62 -4.20
N ASP A 132 -18.98 -3.89 -3.09
CA ASP A 132 -20.02 -3.78 -2.06
C ASP A 132 -20.89 -2.50 -2.19
N TRP A 133 -20.89 -1.84 -3.36
CA TRP A 133 -21.68 -0.62 -3.58
C TRP A 133 -23.13 -0.95 -3.95
N ALA A 134 -24.03 -0.79 -2.98
CA ALA A 134 -25.45 -1.05 -3.13
C ALA A 134 -26.13 -0.10 -4.13
N GLY A 135 -27.11 -0.63 -4.88
CA GLY A 135 -27.86 0.08 -5.93
C GLY A 135 -28.54 1.37 -5.46
N SER A 136 -29.12 1.35 -4.26
CA SER A 136 -29.81 2.50 -3.67
C SER A 136 -28.89 3.55 -3.06
N GLN A 137 -27.58 3.27 -2.94
CA GLN A 137 -26.62 4.12 -2.25
C GLN A 137 -25.94 5.07 -3.25
N THR A 138 -25.74 6.32 -2.86
CA THR A 138 -24.92 7.27 -3.63
C THR A 138 -23.42 6.98 -3.46
N LEU A 139 -22.57 7.50 -4.35
CA LEU A 139 -21.11 7.33 -4.22
C LEU A 139 -20.59 8.00 -2.93
N GLN A 140 -21.17 9.15 -2.54
CA GLN A 140 -20.82 9.85 -1.31
C GLN A 140 -21.09 9.01 -0.06
N GLU A 141 -22.30 8.43 0.02
CA GLU A 141 -22.66 7.56 1.13
C GLU A 141 -21.80 6.29 1.15
N TYR A 142 -21.47 5.75 -0.03
CA TYR A 142 -20.60 4.58 -0.15
C TYR A 142 -19.21 4.87 0.42
N VAL A 143 -18.56 5.95 -0.02
CA VAL A 143 -17.24 6.36 0.47
C VAL A 143 -17.27 6.66 1.98
N ALA A 144 -18.29 7.36 2.47
CA ALA A 144 -18.43 7.64 3.91
C ALA A 144 -18.60 6.35 4.73
N ARG A 145 -19.30 5.34 4.20
CA ARG A 145 -19.47 4.03 4.83
C ARG A 145 -18.17 3.22 4.86
N LEU A 146 -17.34 3.31 3.82
CA LEU A 146 -16.06 2.61 3.77
C LEU A 146 -15.07 3.11 4.83
N PHE A 147 -15.13 4.40 5.16
CA PHE A 147 -14.19 5.05 6.07
C PHE A 147 -14.91 5.73 7.24
N PRO A 148 -15.57 4.96 8.12
CA PRO A 148 -16.28 5.52 9.26
C PRO A 148 -15.29 6.18 10.23
N ASP A 149 -15.67 7.32 10.80
CA ASP A 149 -14.93 7.92 11.91
C ASP A 149 -15.12 7.03 13.15
N LYS A 150 -14.06 6.30 13.51
CA LYS A 150 -14.01 5.42 14.68
C LYS A 150 -13.22 6.05 15.82
N HIS A 151 -13.10 7.38 15.83
CA HIS A 151 -12.37 8.08 16.86
C HIS A 151 -13.09 8.00 18.21
N ASP A 152 -12.63 7.07 19.04
CA ASP A 152 -13.04 6.98 20.42
C ASP A 152 -12.10 7.81 21.30
N THR A 153 -12.56 9.00 21.70
CA THR A 153 -11.85 9.89 22.64
C THR A 153 -11.69 9.30 24.04
N SER A 154 -12.46 8.27 24.39
CA SER A 154 -12.40 7.62 25.70
C SER A 154 -11.23 6.63 25.83
N VAL A 155 -10.61 6.24 24.71
CA VAL A 155 -9.49 5.31 24.68
C VAL A 155 -8.26 5.95 25.36
N LEU A 156 -7.60 5.16 26.21
CA LEU A 156 -6.36 5.55 26.87
C LEU A 156 -5.23 5.78 25.87
N ALA A 157 -4.27 6.63 26.25
CA ALA A 157 -3.08 6.88 25.44
C ALA A 157 -2.44 5.57 25.00
N THR A 158 -2.28 5.41 23.68
CA THR A 158 -1.66 4.23 23.09
C THR A 158 -0.40 4.67 22.34
N PRO A 159 0.66 5.09 23.07
CA PRO A 159 1.91 5.47 22.45
C PRO A 159 2.61 4.25 21.84
N VAL A 160 3.15 4.42 20.65
CA VAL A 160 4.00 3.43 19.99
C VAL A 160 5.45 3.92 19.90
N SER A 161 6.39 3.02 20.13
CA SER A 161 7.82 3.32 20.01
C SER A 161 8.23 3.57 18.54
N LEU A 162 9.43 4.13 18.33
CA LEU A 162 10.04 4.21 16.99
C LEU A 162 10.31 2.84 16.36
N GLU A 163 10.46 1.81 17.18
CA GLU A 163 10.61 0.41 16.74
C GLU A 163 9.34 -0.16 16.09
N PHE A 164 8.19 0.48 16.28
CA PHE A 164 6.98 0.15 15.54
C PHE A 164 7.03 0.86 14.18
N ASN A 165 7.56 0.13 13.20
CA ASN A 165 7.72 0.57 11.81
C ASN A 165 7.67 -0.66 10.88
N ALA A 166 7.40 -0.44 9.59
CA ALA A 166 7.21 -1.50 8.61
C ALA A 166 8.41 -2.45 8.50
N TYR A 167 9.63 -1.92 8.63
CA TYR A 167 10.85 -2.73 8.57
C TYR A 167 10.94 -3.73 9.73
N ASN A 168 10.68 -3.30 10.96
CA ASN A 168 10.67 -4.19 12.12
C ASN A 168 9.44 -5.11 12.14
N ILE A 169 8.29 -4.62 11.70
CA ILE A 169 7.09 -5.45 11.51
C ILE A 169 7.43 -6.61 10.56
N HIS A 170 8.11 -6.34 9.44
CA HIS A 170 8.57 -7.37 8.53
C HIS A 170 9.63 -8.29 9.15
N ARG A 171 10.73 -7.70 9.63
CA ARG A 171 11.94 -8.42 10.02
C ARG A 171 11.80 -9.19 11.34
N ILE A 172 11.13 -8.60 12.32
CA ILE A 172 10.96 -9.14 13.68
C ILE A 172 9.60 -9.82 13.78
N GLY A 173 8.54 -9.15 13.32
CA GLY A 173 7.18 -9.68 13.38
C GLY A 173 6.87 -10.77 12.34
N GLY A 174 7.71 -10.92 11.32
CA GLY A 174 7.54 -11.93 10.27
C GLY A 174 6.40 -11.63 9.29
N PHE A 175 5.94 -10.38 9.24
CA PHE A 175 4.88 -9.99 8.31
C PHE A 175 5.45 -9.78 6.90
N ASN A 176 4.76 -10.29 5.90
CA ASN A 176 4.94 -9.89 4.52
C ASN A 176 4.28 -8.53 4.30
N ILE A 177 5.01 -7.57 3.72
CA ILE A 177 4.45 -6.27 3.37
C ILE A 177 4.01 -6.35 1.92
N VAL A 178 2.71 -6.21 1.69
CA VAL A 178 2.11 -6.25 0.34
C VAL A 178 1.64 -4.85 -0.03
N TRP A 179 2.13 -4.34 -1.15
CA TRP A 179 1.68 -3.04 -1.66
C TRP A 179 0.31 -3.18 -2.32
N THR A 180 -0.57 -2.23 -2.06
CA THR A 180 -1.91 -2.20 -2.65
C THR A 180 -2.21 -0.86 -3.31
N ASP A 181 -2.88 -0.91 -4.46
CA ASP A 181 -3.43 0.26 -5.14
C ASP A 181 -4.85 0.60 -4.65
N CYS A 182 -5.44 -0.24 -3.79
CA CYS A 182 -6.75 0.02 -3.19
C CYS A 182 -6.57 0.64 -1.80
N ILE A 183 -7.04 1.87 -1.61
CA ILE A 183 -6.91 2.57 -0.32
C ILE A 183 -7.74 1.90 0.78
N GLN A 184 -8.80 1.17 0.44
CA GLN A 184 -9.60 0.39 1.40
C GLN A 184 -8.80 -0.71 2.08
N ASP A 185 -7.78 -1.24 1.40
CA ASP A 185 -6.93 -2.31 1.91
C ASP A 185 -5.78 -1.79 2.77
N HIS A 186 -5.62 -0.47 2.91
CA HIS A 186 -4.54 0.11 3.70
C HIS A 186 -4.62 -0.38 5.16
N LEU A 187 -3.53 -0.94 5.66
CA LEU A 187 -3.43 -1.59 6.98
C LEU A 187 -4.36 -2.80 7.17
N SER A 188 -4.87 -3.38 6.09
CA SER A 188 -5.56 -4.67 6.17
C SER A 188 -4.56 -5.73 6.62
N LEU A 189 -4.97 -6.49 7.64
CA LEU A 189 -4.16 -7.53 8.25
C LEU A 189 -4.76 -8.90 7.95
N ILE A 190 -4.00 -9.74 7.27
CA ILE A 190 -4.33 -11.16 7.11
C ILE A 190 -3.32 -11.91 7.97
N SER A 191 -3.79 -12.48 9.08
CA SER A 191 -2.95 -13.26 9.99
C SER A 191 -3.57 -14.65 10.13
N ASP A 192 -2.94 -15.64 9.49
CA ASP A 192 -3.23 -17.05 9.72
C ASP A 192 -2.06 -17.73 10.47
N GLN A 193 -2.15 -19.03 10.71
CA GLN A 193 -1.12 -19.76 11.47
C GLN A 193 0.24 -19.82 10.75
N THR A 194 0.28 -19.55 9.44
CA THR A 194 1.41 -19.78 8.55
C THR A 194 1.89 -18.52 7.82
N GLN A 195 1.01 -17.57 7.58
CA GLN A 195 1.24 -16.34 6.82
C GLN A 195 0.72 -15.15 7.60
N LYS A 196 1.52 -14.09 7.62
CA LYS A 196 1.15 -12.78 8.15
C LYS A 196 1.36 -11.79 7.04
N GLU A 197 0.31 -11.13 6.60
CA GLU A 197 0.35 -10.15 5.53
C GLU A 197 -0.19 -8.82 6.05
N LEU A 198 0.58 -7.76 5.83
CA LEU A 198 0.16 -6.39 6.06
C LEU A 198 0.11 -5.68 4.71
N ARG A 199 -1.10 -5.24 4.34
CA ARG A 199 -1.30 -4.44 3.12
C ARG A 199 -1.04 -2.98 3.37
N VAL A 200 -0.25 -2.35 2.50
CA VAL A 200 0.11 -0.93 2.61
C VAL A 200 -0.17 -0.23 1.28
N PHE A 201 -1.11 0.69 1.31
CA PHE A 201 -1.36 1.59 0.18
C PHE A 201 -0.10 2.39 -0.19
N HIS A 202 0.32 2.35 -1.46
CA HIS A 202 1.61 2.91 -1.90
C HIS A 202 1.53 4.07 -2.89
N VAL A 203 0.35 4.38 -3.43
CA VAL A 203 0.19 5.44 -4.44
C VAL A 203 0.11 6.81 -3.75
N ALA A 204 1.18 7.27 -3.11
CA ALA A 204 1.10 8.45 -2.25
C ALA A 204 0.91 9.77 -3.03
N CYS A 205 1.22 9.80 -4.33
CA CYS A 205 0.85 10.93 -5.19
C CYS A 205 -0.67 11.13 -5.23
N PHE A 206 -1.47 10.05 -5.30
CA PHE A 206 -2.92 10.16 -5.27
C PHE A 206 -3.42 10.88 -4.01
N LEU A 207 -2.83 10.58 -2.85
CA LEU A 207 -3.18 11.24 -1.58
C LEU A 207 -2.89 12.73 -1.64
N GLN A 208 -1.70 13.13 -2.13
CA GLN A 208 -1.32 14.53 -2.24
C GLN A 208 -2.26 15.30 -3.18
N TYR A 209 -2.45 14.80 -4.40
CA TYR A 209 -3.30 15.46 -5.40
C TYR A 209 -4.76 15.51 -4.96
N SER A 210 -5.26 14.44 -4.33
CA SER A 210 -6.64 14.39 -3.83
C SER A 210 -6.89 15.33 -2.65
N THR A 211 -5.89 15.58 -1.78
CA THR A 211 -5.98 16.58 -0.71
C THR A 211 -6.12 18.00 -1.27
N TYR A 212 -5.43 18.34 -2.36
CA TYR A 212 -5.54 19.68 -2.97
C TYR A 212 -6.76 19.82 -3.89
N SER A 213 -7.29 18.72 -4.43
CA SER A 213 -8.43 18.75 -5.34
C SER A 213 -9.75 18.90 -4.59
N ASN A 214 -10.47 19.98 -4.86
CA ASN A 214 -11.76 20.29 -4.23
C ASN A 214 -12.83 19.20 -4.38
N ALA A 215 -12.80 18.37 -5.42
CA ALA A 215 -13.85 17.35 -5.60
C ALA A 215 -13.56 16.03 -4.90
N SER A 216 -12.33 15.51 -5.02
CA SER A 216 -11.96 14.30 -4.29
C SER A 216 -11.92 14.56 -2.79
N HIS A 217 -11.42 15.73 -2.36
CA HIS A 217 -11.43 16.14 -0.95
C HIS A 217 -12.84 16.24 -0.35
N LYS A 218 -13.88 16.51 -1.16
CA LYS A 218 -15.27 16.55 -0.70
C LYS A 218 -15.94 15.18 -0.60
N LEU A 219 -15.45 14.18 -1.35
CA LEU A 219 -15.99 12.83 -1.29
C LEU A 219 -15.43 12.03 -0.12
N PHE A 220 -14.14 12.17 0.17
CA PHE A 220 -13.55 11.51 1.34
C PHE A 220 -13.96 12.23 2.64
N PRO A 221 -14.10 11.48 3.75
CA PRO A 221 -14.32 12.09 5.05
C PRO A 221 -13.21 13.10 5.41
N PRO A 222 -13.53 14.22 6.08
CA PRO A 222 -12.55 15.26 6.38
C PRO A 222 -11.36 14.73 7.18
N GLY A 223 -10.13 15.01 6.71
CA GLY A 223 -8.90 14.59 7.39
C GLY A 223 -8.46 13.15 7.09
N PHE A 224 -9.24 12.36 6.33
CA PHE A 224 -8.94 10.96 6.03
C PHE A 224 -7.67 10.80 5.18
N LEU A 225 -7.54 11.60 4.12
CA LEU A 225 -6.37 11.54 3.24
C LEU A 225 -5.10 11.94 3.99
N GLU A 226 -5.17 13.00 4.79
CA GLU A 226 -4.07 13.50 5.62
C GLU A 226 -3.68 12.49 6.70
N GLU A 227 -4.67 11.80 7.28
CA GLU A 227 -4.42 10.69 8.18
C GLU A 227 -3.71 9.52 7.49
N THR A 228 -4.14 9.15 6.27
CA THR A 228 -3.50 8.10 5.47
C THR A 228 -2.04 8.44 5.13
N ILE A 229 -1.73 9.71 4.85
CA ILE A 229 -0.33 10.13 4.68
C ILE A 229 0.43 9.98 6.01
N ARG A 230 -0.20 10.33 7.15
CA ARG A 230 0.41 10.17 8.48
C ARG A 230 0.63 8.70 8.87
N THR A 231 -0.24 7.77 8.49
CA THR A 231 -0.02 6.33 8.76
C THR A 231 1.16 5.78 7.95
N ILE A 232 1.31 6.20 6.70
CA ILE A 232 2.51 5.91 5.89
C ILE A 232 3.75 6.47 6.61
N ALA A 233 3.72 7.73 7.05
CA ALA A 233 4.84 8.34 7.77
C ALA A 233 5.16 7.65 9.12
N LEU A 234 4.15 7.08 9.79
CA LEU A 234 4.31 6.29 11.02
C LEU A 234 5.06 4.99 10.74
N LEU A 235 4.66 4.27 9.68
CA LEU A 235 5.23 2.99 9.27
C LEU A 235 6.61 3.12 8.62
N PHE A 236 6.86 4.20 7.89
CA PHE A 236 8.13 4.45 7.18
C PHE A 236 8.78 5.75 7.67
N PRO A 237 9.21 5.82 8.94
CA PRO A 237 9.73 7.05 9.51
C PRO A 237 11.06 7.47 8.88
N ALA A 238 11.15 8.72 8.41
CA ALA A 238 12.38 9.24 7.80
C ALA A 238 13.61 9.23 8.73
N ALA A 239 13.40 9.25 10.05
CA ALA A 239 14.50 9.18 11.02
C ALA A 239 15.15 7.78 11.11
N HIS A 240 14.49 6.72 10.61
CA HIS A 240 14.97 5.35 10.76
C HIS A 240 15.78 4.91 9.53
N LEU A 241 17.11 4.94 9.63
CA LEU A 241 18.02 4.68 8.52
C LEU A 241 17.81 3.31 7.86
N GLU A 242 17.69 2.24 8.65
CA GLU A 242 17.54 0.87 8.10
C GLU A 242 16.21 0.70 7.35
N CYS A 243 15.12 1.25 7.89
CA CYS A 243 13.81 1.23 7.24
C CYS A 243 13.85 1.97 5.90
N ARG A 244 14.58 3.09 5.80
CA ARG A 244 14.76 3.81 4.53
C ARG A 244 15.57 3.00 3.52
N GLN A 245 16.67 2.38 3.94
CA GLN A 245 17.50 1.55 3.05
C GLN A 245 16.72 0.33 2.54
N TRP A 246 15.95 -0.31 3.42
CA TRP A 246 15.07 -1.41 3.05
C TRP A 246 13.99 -0.96 2.07
N LEU A 247 13.35 0.19 2.31
CA LEU A 247 12.35 0.76 1.41
C LEU A 247 12.94 1.11 0.05
N GLN A 248 14.13 1.70 -0.02
CA GLN A 248 14.82 1.98 -1.28
C GLN A 248 15.04 0.70 -2.11
N GLY A 249 15.36 -0.40 -1.44
CA GLY A 249 15.44 -1.72 -2.08
C GLY A 249 14.12 -2.21 -2.64
N ALA A 250 13.00 -1.96 -1.95
CA ALA A 250 11.65 -2.30 -2.43
C ALA A 250 11.20 -1.37 -3.59
N GLN A 251 11.49 -0.07 -3.50
CA GLN A 251 11.18 0.92 -4.55
C GLN A 251 11.82 0.57 -5.90
N GLY A 252 13.06 0.06 -5.90
CA GLY A 252 13.73 -0.37 -7.12
C GLY A 252 13.16 -1.64 -7.76
N ARG A 253 12.30 -2.39 -7.05
CA ARG A 253 11.70 -3.65 -7.52
C ARG A 253 10.22 -3.53 -7.87
N GLU A 254 9.48 -2.70 -7.13
CA GLU A 254 8.00 -2.70 -7.12
C GLU A 254 7.40 -1.29 -7.32
N ASN A 255 8.19 -0.30 -7.75
CA ASN A 255 7.77 1.08 -8.05
C ASN A 255 6.89 1.73 -6.96
N VAL A 256 7.39 1.69 -5.73
CA VAL A 256 6.66 2.11 -4.53
C VAL A 256 6.71 3.64 -4.35
N GLY A 257 5.58 4.31 -4.54
CA GLY A 257 5.44 5.78 -4.55
C GLY A 257 5.21 6.43 -3.18
N LEU A 258 6.01 6.12 -2.15
CA LEU A 258 5.77 6.60 -0.76
C LEU A 258 6.37 7.97 -0.39
N GLU A 259 7.09 8.63 -1.31
CA GLU A 259 7.90 9.85 -1.05
C GLU A 259 7.13 10.97 -0.33
N ALA A 260 5.83 11.09 -0.60
CA ALA A 260 4.93 12.05 0.03
C ALA A 260 4.82 11.90 1.56
N GLY A 261 4.80 10.65 2.04
CA GLY A 261 4.66 10.33 3.47
C GLY A 261 5.98 10.43 4.22
N LEU A 262 7.12 10.25 3.54
CA LEU A 262 8.43 10.20 4.19
C LEU A 262 8.86 11.55 4.79
N LEU A 263 8.35 12.67 4.29
CA LEU A 263 8.74 14.01 4.78
C LEU A 263 8.00 14.46 6.05
N LEU A 264 6.96 13.75 6.46
CA LEU A 264 6.12 14.16 7.60
C LEU A 264 6.54 13.49 8.90
N ARG A 265 6.42 14.23 10.01
CA ARG A 265 6.48 13.66 11.35
C ARG A 265 5.07 13.21 11.75
N ALA A 266 4.89 11.90 11.86
CA ALA A 266 3.62 11.32 12.30
C ALA A 266 3.49 11.33 13.84
N PRO A 267 2.31 11.65 14.39
CA PRO A 267 2.01 11.41 15.80
C PRO A 267 2.20 9.93 16.14
N ARG A 268 2.87 9.64 17.26
CA ARG A 268 3.14 8.27 17.72
C ARG A 268 2.11 7.75 18.72
N ASP A 269 1.06 8.51 19.02
CA ASP A 269 -0.07 8.03 19.81
C ASP A 269 -1.22 7.66 18.87
N LEU A 270 -1.62 6.38 18.90
CA LEU A 270 -2.59 5.81 17.97
C LEU A 270 -3.99 6.42 18.09
N ARG A 271 -4.29 7.15 19.17
CA ARG A 271 -5.54 7.91 19.30
C ARG A 271 -5.68 9.05 18.30
N ASN A 272 -4.57 9.55 17.75
CA ASN A 272 -4.59 10.63 16.76
C ASN A 272 -5.04 10.16 15.36
N TYR A 273 -5.37 8.87 15.21
CA TYR A 273 -5.80 8.25 13.97
C TYR A 273 -7.27 7.85 14.10
N ARG A 274 -8.16 8.66 13.53
CA ARG A 274 -9.61 8.55 13.59
C ARG A 274 -10.15 7.40 12.74
N TYR A 275 -9.57 7.21 11.57
CA TYR A 275 -10.03 6.26 10.56
C TYR A 275 -9.21 4.97 10.62
N TRP A 276 -7.89 5.08 10.76
CA TRP A 276 -6.96 3.96 10.76
C TRP A 276 -6.56 3.46 12.15
N GLY A 277 -6.96 4.17 13.22
CA GLY A 277 -6.53 3.87 14.58
C GLY A 277 -6.88 2.45 15.05
N GLN A 278 -8.04 1.91 14.65
CA GLN A 278 -8.40 0.53 14.96
C GLN A 278 -7.42 -0.46 14.31
N ARG A 279 -7.21 -0.37 13.00
CA ARG A 279 -6.29 -1.26 12.26
C ARG A 279 -4.84 -1.14 12.76
N LEU A 280 -4.41 0.07 13.14
CA LEU A 280 -3.10 0.28 13.75
C LEU A 280 -2.96 -0.39 15.12
N ARG A 281 -4.00 -0.38 15.95
CA ARG A 281 -4.02 -1.09 17.23
C ARG A 281 -3.98 -2.60 17.03
N GLU A 282 -4.80 -3.12 16.12
CA GLU A 282 -4.81 -4.55 15.76
C GLU A 282 -3.42 -4.99 15.25
N LEU A 283 -2.81 -4.21 14.36
CA LEU A 283 -1.45 -4.46 13.88
C LEU A 283 -0.42 -4.42 15.01
N LYS A 284 -0.53 -3.45 15.93
CA LYS A 284 0.37 -3.32 17.08
C LYS A 284 0.23 -4.53 18.02
N ASP A 285 -1.00 -4.93 18.34
CA ASP A 285 -1.28 -6.04 19.23
C ASP A 285 -0.79 -7.36 18.63
N GLU A 286 -1.04 -7.59 17.33
CA GLU A 286 -0.51 -8.76 16.63
C GLU A 286 1.01 -8.74 16.56
N TYR A 287 1.62 -7.58 16.28
CA TYR A 287 3.07 -7.42 16.31
C TYR A 287 3.62 -7.77 17.69
N ASP A 288 3.09 -7.23 18.78
CA ASP A 288 3.58 -7.50 20.14
C ASP A 288 3.35 -8.95 20.59
N ARG A 289 2.32 -9.61 20.05
CA ARG A 289 2.04 -11.03 20.27
C ARG A 289 3.03 -11.94 19.54
N THR A 290 3.54 -11.54 18.38
CA THR A 290 4.47 -12.37 17.60
C THR A 290 5.72 -12.73 18.40
N GLU A 291 6.01 -14.03 18.47
CA GLU A 291 7.28 -14.52 19.02
C GLU A 291 8.26 -14.80 17.87
N PRO A 292 9.56 -14.55 18.09
CA PRO A 292 10.60 -14.92 17.13
C PRO A 292 10.57 -16.42 16.82
N THR A 293 10.36 -16.79 15.56
CA THR A 293 10.38 -18.19 15.11
C THR A 293 11.76 -18.62 14.62
N THR A 294 12.61 -17.67 14.24
CA THR A 294 13.96 -17.93 13.73
C THR A 294 15.05 -17.38 14.66
N ILE A 295 16.22 -18.04 14.69
CA ILE A 295 17.38 -17.57 15.48
C ILE A 295 17.74 -16.12 15.11
N ARG A 296 17.66 -15.76 13.83
CA ARG A 296 17.90 -14.39 13.37
C ARG A 296 16.92 -13.41 14.02
N GLN A 297 15.63 -13.73 14.10
CA GLN A 297 14.66 -12.90 14.81
C GLN A 297 14.98 -12.81 16.31
N TRP A 298 15.37 -13.92 16.96
CA TRP A 298 15.76 -13.92 18.39
C TRP A 298 16.95 -13.01 18.71
N VAL A 299 17.92 -12.90 17.79
CA VAL A 299 19.05 -11.97 17.92
C VAL A 299 18.58 -10.50 17.88
N LEU A 300 17.61 -10.22 17.01
CA LEU A 300 17.17 -8.87 16.66
C LEU A 300 16.06 -8.34 17.56
N ASP A 301 15.21 -9.23 18.06
CA ASP A 301 14.10 -8.88 18.93
C ASP A 301 14.63 -8.37 20.28
N LYS A 302 14.30 -7.12 20.60
CA LYS A 302 14.64 -6.46 21.87
C LYS A 302 13.40 -6.22 22.73
N ARG A 303 12.20 -6.61 22.29
CA ARG A 303 10.92 -6.27 22.92
C ARG A 303 10.73 -6.97 24.27
N LYS A 304 11.22 -8.22 24.40
CA LYS A 304 11.07 -9.06 25.60
C LYS A 304 12.45 -9.50 26.13
N PRO A 305 13.16 -8.66 26.91
CA PRO A 305 14.53 -8.97 27.36
C PRO A 305 14.60 -10.28 28.16
N ASN A 306 13.61 -10.53 29.02
CA ASN A 306 13.58 -11.72 29.87
C ASN A 306 13.52 -13.03 29.06
N GLN A 307 12.58 -13.14 28.10
CA GLN A 307 12.49 -14.31 27.21
C GLN A 307 13.78 -14.51 26.41
N ARG A 308 14.37 -13.41 25.92
CA ARG A 308 15.64 -13.44 25.20
C ARG A 308 16.78 -14.00 26.05
N TYR A 309 16.90 -13.62 27.33
CA TYR A 309 17.90 -14.20 28.22
C TYR A 309 17.71 -15.70 28.40
N THR A 310 16.48 -16.16 28.65
CA THR A 310 16.18 -17.59 28.80
C THR A 310 16.58 -18.38 27.55
N PHE A 311 16.26 -17.88 26.36
CA PHE A 311 16.67 -18.50 25.09
C PHE A 311 18.21 -18.61 24.98
N TRP A 312 18.94 -17.53 25.21
CA TRP A 312 20.41 -17.55 25.12
C TRP A 312 21.08 -18.40 26.20
N ILE A 313 20.52 -18.48 27.40
CA ILE A 313 20.97 -19.41 28.45
C ILE A 313 20.79 -20.86 27.98
N ALA A 314 19.64 -21.20 27.39
CA ALA A 314 19.40 -22.54 26.86
C ALA A 314 20.37 -22.89 25.73
N VAL A 315 20.63 -21.95 24.80
CA VAL A 315 21.62 -22.12 23.73
C VAL A 315 23.03 -22.32 24.30
N ALA A 316 23.42 -21.52 25.30
CA ALA A 316 24.72 -21.65 25.95
C ALA A 316 24.87 -22.99 26.70
N ALA A 317 23.83 -23.43 27.42
CA ALA A 317 23.81 -24.71 28.10
C ALA A 317 23.92 -25.89 27.12
N LEU A 318 23.23 -25.84 25.99
CA LEU A 318 23.32 -26.84 24.92
C LEU A 318 24.73 -26.88 24.31
N ALA A 319 25.31 -25.72 24.02
CA ALA A 319 26.68 -25.64 23.49
C ALA A 319 27.70 -26.22 24.47
N LEU A 320 27.59 -25.90 25.76
CA LEU A 320 28.43 -26.48 26.80
C LEU A 320 28.27 -27.99 26.91
N ALA A 321 27.04 -28.50 26.86
CA ALA A 321 26.77 -29.94 26.90
C ALA A 321 27.41 -30.69 25.72
N LEU A 322 27.34 -30.12 24.51
CA LEU A 322 28.00 -30.69 23.33
C LEU A 322 29.53 -30.70 23.47
N VAL A 323 30.12 -29.61 23.96
CA VAL A 323 31.57 -29.51 24.19
C VAL A 323 32.03 -30.51 25.23
N PHE A 324 31.35 -30.59 26.37
CA PHE A 324 31.69 -31.57 27.39
C PHE A 324 31.49 -33.01 26.89
N GLY A 325 30.41 -33.29 26.18
CA GLY A 325 30.19 -34.59 25.53
C GLY A 325 31.32 -34.98 24.59
N LEU A 326 31.80 -34.03 23.77
CA LEU A 326 32.94 -34.24 22.87
C LEU A 326 34.22 -34.54 23.65
N ILE A 327 34.54 -33.73 24.67
CA ILE A 327 35.73 -33.93 25.52
C ILE A 327 35.68 -35.32 26.17
N GLN A 328 34.54 -35.69 26.77
CA GLN A 328 34.35 -36.98 27.42
C GLN A 328 34.50 -38.15 26.43
N SER A 329 33.98 -38.00 25.20
CA SER A 329 34.17 -39.00 24.15
C SER A 329 35.64 -39.17 23.77
N VAL A 330 36.38 -38.07 23.61
CA VAL A 330 37.81 -38.11 23.27
C VAL A 330 38.61 -38.74 24.40
N THR A 331 38.38 -38.33 25.66
CA THR A 331 39.06 -38.93 26.82
C THR A 331 38.75 -40.41 26.96
N GLY A 332 37.49 -40.83 26.71
CA GLY A 332 37.10 -42.24 26.73
C GLY A 332 37.84 -43.07 25.67
N ILE A 333 37.97 -42.56 24.44
CA ILE A 333 38.73 -43.24 23.37
C ILE A 333 40.21 -43.37 23.76
N VAL A 334 40.83 -42.29 24.24
CA VAL A 334 42.25 -42.30 24.65
C VAL A 334 42.50 -43.30 25.78
N GLN A 335 41.63 -43.32 26.79
CA GLN A 335 41.71 -44.27 27.90
C GLN A 335 41.55 -45.72 27.43
N ALA A 336 40.60 -46.00 26.54
CA ALA A 336 40.40 -47.33 25.98
C ALA A 336 41.62 -47.81 25.17
N VAL A 337 42.21 -46.95 24.33
CA VAL A 337 43.41 -47.28 23.55
C VAL A 337 44.63 -47.53 24.46
N ALA A 338 44.83 -46.70 25.48
CA ALA A 338 45.91 -46.88 26.44
C ALA A 338 45.77 -48.19 27.23
N ALA A 339 44.55 -48.55 27.65
CA ALA A 339 44.28 -49.80 28.37
C ALA A 339 44.56 -51.05 27.51
N VAL A 340 44.18 -51.04 26.22
CA VAL A 340 44.47 -52.14 25.30
C VAL A 340 45.98 -52.31 25.09
N ARG A 341 46.74 -51.20 25.02
CA ARG A 341 48.20 -51.23 24.84
C ARG A 341 48.98 -51.57 26.12
N GLY A 342 48.42 -51.34 27.30
CA GLY A 342 49.07 -51.66 28.58
C GLY A 342 48.93 -53.13 29.01
N ASN A 343 48.02 -53.88 28.39
CA ASN A 343 47.74 -55.29 28.70
C ASN A 343 48.29 -56.29 27.67
N GLY A 344 49.07 -55.84 26.69
CA GLY A 344 49.82 -56.68 25.75
C GLY A 344 51.29 -56.34 25.82
#